data_AF-A0A2V6MRX1-F1
#
_entry.id   AF-A0A2V6MRX1-F1
#
_cell.length_a   1.000
_cell.length_b   1.000
_cell.length_c   1.000
_cell.angle_alpha   90.00
_cell.angle_beta   90.00
_cell.angle_gamma   90.00
#
_symmetry.space_group_name_H-M   'P 1'
#
loop_
_entity.id
_entity.type
_entity.pdbx_description
1 polymer ?
#
loop_
_entity_poly.entity_id
_entity_poly.type
_entity_poly.pdbx_seq_one_letter_code
_entity_poly.pdbx_strand_id
1 'polypeptide(L)'
;MSETNEKASYLWRLGRWMAELVLVFVGVYAAFWLNNYQQHLQEAKRRDQILASIEQTLRDGIESGKINGAQEERQAAEFQQALDAGEMPRLHPFVFTTDYTPIDLATLLQSGGIELLDVETLTALRNDESVIRWGLSRMAHYQKLSDELIVPNLDEDISFFYDPAAKKLRKRFEMYPEALQTTVKFAHDLEKTHTELLKRIQAERQRH
;
A
#
# COMPACT_ATOMS: atom_id res chain seq x y z
N MET A 1 -71.57 32.82 36.76
CA MET A 1 -71.16 31.45 36.39
C MET A 1 -70.54 31.48 34.99
N SER A 2 -69.24 31.77 34.84
CA SER A 2 -68.53 31.76 33.53
C SER A 2 -67.00 31.77 33.70
N GLU A 3 -66.43 30.88 34.51
CA GLU A 3 -64.95 30.77 34.61
C GLU A 3 -64.41 29.33 34.54
N THR A 4 -65.26 28.30 34.59
CA THR A 4 -64.82 26.89 34.54
C THR A 4 -64.78 26.30 33.14
N ASN A 5 -65.41 26.93 32.14
CA ASN A 5 -65.52 26.38 30.78
C ASN A 5 -64.35 26.80 29.85
N GLU A 6 -63.70 27.94 30.09
CA GLU A 6 -62.52 28.37 29.31
C GLU A 6 -61.25 27.58 29.65
N LYS A 7 -61.05 27.24 30.94
CA LYS A 7 -59.85 26.50 31.39
C LYS A 7 -59.79 25.08 30.80
N ALA A 8 -60.94 24.43 30.63
CA ALA A 8 -61.03 23.10 30.01
C ALA A 8 -60.73 23.13 28.50
N SER A 9 -61.19 24.16 27.79
CA SER A 9 -60.91 24.39 26.37
C SER A 9 -59.42 24.64 26.09
N TYR A 10 -58.77 25.44 26.95
CA TYR A 10 -57.34 25.75 26.81
C TYR A 10 -56.44 24.55 27.11
N LEU A 11 -56.79 23.73 28.13
CA LEU A 11 -56.08 22.49 28.45
C LEU A 11 -56.20 21.43 27.35
N TRP A 12 -57.37 21.33 26.69
CA TRP A 12 -57.54 20.41 25.57
C TRP A 12 -56.77 20.87 24.32
N ARG A 13 -56.73 22.19 24.05
CA ARG A 13 -55.89 22.77 23.00
C ARG A 13 -54.40 22.58 23.27
N LEU A 14 -53.94 22.77 24.52
CA LEU A 14 -52.57 22.50 24.94
C LEU A 14 -52.19 21.01 24.83
N GLY A 15 -53.07 20.11 25.26
CA GLY A 15 -52.86 18.66 25.15
C GLY A 15 -52.76 18.21 23.70
N ARG A 16 -53.60 18.77 22.82
CA ARG A 16 -53.52 18.52 21.38
C ARG A 16 -52.22 19.07 20.78
N TRP A 17 -51.80 20.28 21.15
CA TRP A 17 -50.56 20.87 20.66
C TRP A 17 -49.32 20.08 21.14
N MET A 18 -49.32 19.62 22.39
CA MET A 18 -48.28 18.74 22.94
C MET A 18 -48.26 17.38 22.25
N ALA A 19 -49.42 16.79 21.94
CA ALA A 19 -49.50 15.54 21.19
C ALA A 19 -48.97 15.69 19.76
N GLU A 20 -49.31 16.80 19.08
CA GLU A 20 -48.77 17.14 17.76
C GLU A 20 -47.24 17.32 17.84
N LEU A 21 -46.71 17.98 18.87
CA LEU A 21 -45.27 18.19 19.06
C LEU A 21 -44.53 16.88 19.34
N VAL A 22 -45.07 16.00 20.20
CA VAL A 22 -44.52 14.66 20.46
C VAL A 22 -44.54 13.82 19.19
N LEU A 23 -45.63 13.85 18.42
CA LEU A 23 -45.75 13.06 17.20
C LEU A 23 -44.74 13.50 16.12
N VAL A 24 -44.53 14.80 15.96
CA VAL A 24 -43.48 15.35 15.09
C VAL A 24 -42.10 14.93 15.58
N PHE A 25 -41.84 15.00 16.89
CA PHE A 25 -40.54 14.61 17.47
C PHE A 25 -40.24 13.12 17.26
N VAL A 26 -41.23 12.25 17.47
CA VAL A 26 -41.12 10.80 17.21
C VAL A 26 -40.87 10.54 15.72
N GLY A 27 -41.53 11.26 14.82
CA GLY A 27 -41.31 11.14 13.38
C GLY A 27 -39.90 11.53 12.95
N VAL A 28 -39.38 12.65 13.46
CA VAL A 28 -38.01 13.11 13.17
C VAL A 28 -36.98 12.14 13.75
N TYR A 29 -37.17 11.67 14.98
CA TYR A 29 -36.27 10.70 15.60
C TYR A 29 -36.25 9.36 14.85
N ALA A 30 -37.42 8.86 14.44
CA ALA A 30 -37.53 7.63 13.65
C ALA A 30 -36.87 7.75 12.28
N ALA A 31 -37.08 8.88 11.58
CA ALA A 31 -36.43 9.16 10.29
C ALA A 31 -34.90 9.27 10.44
N PHE A 32 -34.42 9.94 11.48
CA PHE A 32 -33.00 10.04 11.79
C PHE A 32 -32.39 8.68 12.11
N TRP A 33 -33.08 7.86 12.92
CA TRP A 33 -32.62 6.51 13.27
C TRP A 33 -32.55 5.59 12.05
N LEU A 34 -33.57 5.60 11.19
CA LEU A 34 -33.59 4.82 9.95
C LEU A 34 -32.46 5.26 9.01
N ASN A 35 -32.25 6.57 8.86
CA ASN A 35 -31.17 7.10 8.04
C ASN A 35 -29.80 6.71 8.59
N ASN A 36 -29.59 6.80 9.91
CA ASN A 36 -28.34 6.42 10.56
C ASN A 36 -28.03 4.92 10.39
N TYR A 37 -29.05 4.06 10.48
CA TYR A 37 -28.89 2.63 10.24
C TYR A 37 -28.51 2.31 8.79
N GLN A 38 -29.14 2.96 7.81
CA GLN A 38 -28.80 2.78 6.40
C GLN A 38 -27.40 3.31 6.06
N GLN A 39 -26.99 4.43 6.66
CA GLN A 39 -25.65 5.01 6.51
C GLN A 39 -24.57 4.05 7.02
N HIS A 40 -24.73 3.49 8.23
CA HIS A 40 -23.77 2.52 8.77
C HIS A 40 -23.62 1.27 7.90
N LEU A 41 -24.70 0.76 7.30
CA LEU A 41 -24.64 -0.38 6.38
C LEU A 41 -23.88 -0.03 5.09
N GLN A 42 -24.06 1.19 4.56
CA GLN A 42 -23.34 1.64 3.37
C GLN A 42 -21.85 1.88 3.64
N GLU A 43 -21.50 2.47 4.78
CA GLU A 43 -20.12 2.66 5.22
C GLU A 43 -19.41 1.32 5.42
N ALA A 44 -20.04 0.37 6.11
CA ALA A 44 -19.51 -0.98 6.31
C ALA A 44 -19.24 -1.69 4.97
N LYS A 45 -20.18 -1.58 4.01
CA LYS A 45 -20.01 -2.17 2.68
C LYS A 45 -18.87 -1.51 1.89
N ARG A 46 -18.75 -0.18 1.94
CA ARG A 46 -17.65 0.53 1.26
C ARG A 46 -16.30 0.18 1.86
N ARG A 47 -16.21 0.13 3.19
CA ARG A 47 -15.02 -0.29 3.91
C ARG A 47 -14.60 -1.71 3.51
N ASP A 48 -15.53 -2.66 3.52
CA ASP A 48 -15.22 -4.04 3.13
C ASP A 48 -14.75 -4.14 1.67
N GLN A 49 -15.36 -3.38 0.75
CA GLN A 49 -14.90 -3.31 -0.64
C GLN A 49 -13.47 -2.77 -0.77
N ILE A 50 -13.13 -1.72 -0.03
CA ILE A 50 -11.78 -1.14 0.00
C ILE A 50 -10.79 -2.18 0.56
N LEU A 51 -11.08 -2.74 1.73
CA LEU A 51 -10.21 -3.73 2.39
C LEU A 51 -10.03 -4.97 1.52
N ALA A 52 -11.07 -5.45 0.84
CA ALA A 52 -11.00 -6.57 -0.09
C ALA A 52 -10.14 -6.27 -1.32
N SER A 53 -10.25 -5.07 -1.89
CA SER A 53 -9.40 -4.64 -3.02
C SER A 53 -7.93 -4.58 -2.64
N ILE A 54 -7.62 -4.03 -1.46
CA ILE A 54 -6.25 -3.94 -0.96
C ILE A 54 -5.72 -5.35 -0.63
N GLU A 55 -6.52 -6.20 0.02
CA GLU A 55 -6.16 -7.59 0.30
C GLU A 55 -5.82 -8.36 -0.99
N GLN A 56 -6.63 -8.23 -2.04
CA GLN A 56 -6.36 -8.89 -3.31
C GLN A 56 -5.04 -8.41 -3.92
N THR A 57 -4.84 -7.09 -3.97
CA THR A 57 -3.60 -6.48 -4.51
C THR A 57 -2.36 -6.97 -3.75
N LEU A 58 -2.43 -7.06 -2.42
CA LEU A 58 -1.32 -7.56 -1.60
C LEU A 58 -1.05 -9.04 -1.83
N ARG A 59 -2.08 -9.87 -2.01
CA ARG A 59 -1.92 -11.30 -2.30
C ARG A 59 -1.21 -11.49 -3.65
N ASP A 60 -1.67 -10.78 -4.67
CA ASP A 60 -1.08 -10.84 -6.01
C ASP A 60 0.37 -10.33 -5.99
N GLY A 61 0.64 -9.25 -5.25
CA GLY A 61 1.99 -8.71 -5.04
C GLY A 61 2.92 -9.67 -4.30
N ILE A 62 2.45 -10.36 -3.26
CA ILE A 62 3.24 -11.38 -2.53
C ILE A 62 3.54 -12.58 -3.44
N GLU A 63 2.56 -13.06 -4.20
CA GLU A 63 2.75 -14.21 -5.10
C GLU A 63 3.73 -13.89 -6.22
N SER A 64 3.55 -12.75 -6.89
CA SER A 64 4.46 -12.23 -7.91
C SER A 64 5.86 -11.98 -7.34
N GLY A 65 5.93 -11.36 -6.16
CA GLY A 65 7.17 -11.06 -5.45
C GLY A 65 8.00 -12.29 -5.10
N LYS A 66 7.37 -13.43 -4.77
CA LYS A 66 8.10 -14.69 -4.53
C LYS A 66 8.77 -15.24 -5.78
N ILE A 67 8.08 -15.18 -6.91
CA ILE A 67 8.61 -15.68 -8.19
C ILE A 67 9.76 -14.79 -8.65
N ASN A 68 9.53 -13.47 -8.68
CA ASN A 68 10.53 -12.50 -9.13
C ASN A 68 11.70 -12.41 -8.14
N GLY A 69 11.43 -12.36 -6.84
CA GLY A 69 12.45 -12.32 -5.78
C GLY A 69 13.38 -13.53 -5.81
N ALA A 70 12.86 -14.74 -6.01
CA ALA A 70 13.69 -15.94 -6.14
C ALA A 70 14.60 -15.89 -7.38
N GLN A 71 14.17 -15.23 -8.46
CA GLN A 71 15.00 -15.02 -9.64
C GLN A 71 16.10 -13.99 -9.38
N GLU A 72 15.78 -12.86 -8.73
CA GLU A 72 16.75 -11.84 -8.32
C GLU A 72 17.80 -12.41 -7.35
N GLU A 73 17.36 -13.23 -6.38
CA GLU A 73 18.25 -13.92 -5.44
C GLU A 73 19.24 -14.82 -6.13
N ARG A 74 18.77 -15.63 -7.10
CA ARG A 74 19.66 -16.51 -7.87
C ARG A 74 20.67 -15.71 -8.66
N GLN A 75 20.25 -14.67 -9.38
CA GLN A 75 21.16 -13.85 -10.18
C GLN A 75 22.22 -13.16 -9.31
N ALA A 76 21.81 -12.57 -8.18
CA ALA A 76 22.73 -11.93 -7.24
C ALA A 76 23.71 -12.94 -6.63
N ALA A 77 23.22 -14.12 -6.22
CA ALA A 77 24.04 -15.16 -5.62
C ALA A 77 25.03 -15.77 -6.62
N GLU A 78 24.59 -16.09 -7.84
CA GLU A 78 25.44 -16.62 -8.91
C GLU A 78 26.56 -15.63 -9.27
N PHE A 79 26.22 -14.34 -9.41
CA PHE A 79 27.21 -13.30 -9.69
C PHE A 79 28.22 -13.15 -8.55
N GLN A 80 27.74 -13.12 -7.29
CA GLN A 80 28.60 -13.02 -6.12
C GLN A 80 29.50 -14.24 -5.97
N GLN A 81 28.97 -15.45 -6.18
CA GLN A 81 29.73 -16.68 -6.12
C GLN A 81 30.84 -16.72 -7.18
N ALA A 82 30.56 -16.27 -8.40
CA ALA A 82 31.56 -16.16 -9.46
C ALA A 82 32.67 -15.16 -9.08
N LEU A 83 32.30 -14.00 -8.52
CA LEU A 83 33.29 -13.04 -8.00
C LEU A 83 34.17 -13.63 -6.88
N ASP A 84 33.55 -14.33 -5.93
CA ASP A 84 34.26 -14.93 -4.79
C ASP A 84 35.18 -16.07 -5.22
N ALA A 85 34.83 -16.78 -6.30
CA ALA A 85 35.68 -17.78 -6.95
C ALA A 85 36.86 -17.15 -7.74
N GLY A 86 36.93 -15.82 -7.82
CA GLY A 86 37.93 -15.10 -8.61
C GLY A 86 37.68 -15.21 -10.12
N GLU A 87 36.44 -15.48 -10.52
CA GLU A 87 36.01 -15.36 -11.90
C GLU A 87 35.71 -13.89 -12.24
N MET A 88 35.55 -13.60 -13.52
CA MET A 88 35.18 -12.27 -14.02
C MET A 88 33.86 -12.39 -14.79
N PRO A 89 32.72 -12.56 -14.09
CA PRO A 89 31.42 -12.68 -14.74
C PRO A 89 31.10 -11.42 -15.55
N ARG A 90 30.37 -11.57 -16.66
CA ARG A 90 29.99 -10.41 -17.48
C ARG A 90 28.95 -9.54 -16.76
N LEU A 91 29.11 -8.23 -16.88
CA LEU A 91 28.09 -7.28 -16.44
C LEU A 91 27.01 -7.17 -17.50
N HIS A 92 25.76 -7.12 -17.07
CA HIS A 92 24.61 -6.92 -17.95
C HIS A 92 23.99 -5.55 -17.67
N PRO A 93 23.21 -4.99 -18.62
CA PRO A 93 22.38 -3.83 -18.32
C PRO A 93 21.51 -4.11 -17.09
N PHE A 94 21.58 -3.22 -16.11
CA PHE A 94 20.72 -3.29 -14.94
C PHE A 94 19.38 -2.65 -15.29
N VAL A 95 18.36 -3.48 -15.47
CA VAL A 95 17.01 -3.05 -15.82
C VAL A 95 16.07 -3.49 -14.71
N PHE A 96 15.38 -2.53 -14.09
CA PHE A 96 14.35 -2.82 -13.09
C PHE A 96 13.00 -2.39 -13.61
N THR A 97 12.09 -3.36 -13.81
CA THR A 97 10.72 -3.10 -14.23
C THR A 97 9.75 -3.44 -13.11
N THR A 98 8.84 -2.53 -12.83
CA THR A 98 7.71 -2.75 -11.93
C THR A 98 6.43 -2.31 -12.61
N ASP A 99 5.37 -3.06 -12.36
CA ASP A 99 3.98 -2.72 -12.68
C ASP A 99 3.35 -1.80 -11.61
N TYR A 100 4.09 -1.41 -10.58
CA TYR A 100 3.60 -0.57 -9.49
C TYR A 100 3.22 0.86 -9.95
N THR A 101 2.00 1.27 -9.61
CA THR A 101 1.44 2.59 -9.87
C THR A 101 1.05 3.30 -8.55
N PRO A 102 1.77 4.37 -8.13
CA PRO A 102 1.46 5.13 -6.90
C PRO A 102 0.06 5.78 -6.87
N ILE A 103 -0.56 5.91 -8.04
CA ILE A 103 -1.84 6.60 -8.25
C ILE A 103 -2.99 5.83 -7.59
N ASP A 104 -2.90 4.51 -7.46
CA ASP A 104 -4.03 3.69 -7.02
C ASP A 104 -4.29 3.82 -5.51
N LEU A 105 -3.25 3.84 -4.69
CA LEU A 105 -3.37 4.01 -3.24
C LEU A 105 -3.81 5.43 -2.88
N ALA A 106 -3.25 6.45 -3.53
CA ALA A 106 -3.64 7.84 -3.30
C ALA A 106 -5.12 8.08 -3.66
N THR A 107 -5.58 7.50 -4.76
CA THR A 107 -6.98 7.57 -5.19
C THR A 107 -7.91 6.85 -4.20
N LEU A 108 -7.51 5.65 -3.73
CA LEU A 108 -8.25 4.91 -2.69
C LEU A 108 -8.38 5.72 -1.40
N LEU A 109 -7.28 6.31 -0.90
CA LEU A 109 -7.30 7.12 0.32
C LEU A 109 -8.15 8.39 0.18
N GLN A 110 -8.10 9.06 -0.97
CA GLN A 110 -8.89 10.26 -1.26
C GLN A 110 -10.38 9.96 -1.43
N SER A 111 -10.76 8.76 -1.84
CA SER A 111 -12.16 8.34 -2.02
C SER A 111 -12.93 8.05 -0.71
N GLY A 112 -12.29 8.27 0.45
CA GLY A 112 -12.86 8.04 1.78
C GLY A 112 -12.10 7.01 2.62
N GLY A 113 -10.99 6.45 2.12
CA GLY A 113 -10.19 5.47 2.87
C GLY A 113 -9.66 5.98 4.21
N ILE A 114 -9.42 7.29 4.36
CA ILE A 114 -8.96 7.88 5.64
C ILE A 114 -10.04 7.80 6.74
N GLU A 115 -11.31 7.90 6.38
CA GLU A 115 -12.42 7.87 7.33
C GLU A 115 -12.92 6.45 7.61
N LEU A 116 -12.68 5.52 6.68
CA LEU A 116 -13.20 4.16 6.72
C LEU A 116 -12.23 3.12 7.30
N LEU A 117 -10.92 3.42 7.37
CA LEU A 117 -9.89 2.48 7.80
C LEU A 117 -9.36 2.81 9.19
N ASP A 118 -8.97 1.77 9.94
CA ASP A 118 -8.33 1.95 11.24
C ASP A 118 -7.00 2.74 11.10
N VAL A 119 -6.70 3.60 12.08
CA VAL A 119 -5.46 4.41 12.12
C VAL A 119 -4.19 3.57 11.96
N GLU A 120 -4.17 2.39 12.60
CA GLU A 120 -3.04 1.46 12.52
C GLU A 120 -2.90 0.86 11.11
N THR A 121 -4.02 0.63 10.40
CA THR A 121 -4.02 0.17 9.00
C THR A 121 -3.59 1.28 8.05
N LEU A 122 -4.04 2.52 8.26
CA LEU A 122 -3.55 3.69 7.52
C LEU A 122 -2.04 3.90 7.71
N THR A 123 -1.54 3.69 8.93
CA THR A 123 -0.11 3.77 9.23
C THR A 123 0.67 2.67 8.52
N ALA A 124 0.16 1.44 8.53
CA ALA A 124 0.77 0.32 7.82
C ALA A 124 0.78 0.54 6.29
N LEU A 125 -0.32 1.01 5.71
CA LEU A 125 -0.41 1.38 4.29
C LEU A 125 0.62 2.45 3.91
N ARG A 126 0.76 3.49 4.74
CA ARG A 126 1.74 4.55 4.52
C ARG A 126 3.19 4.05 4.61
N ASN A 127 3.47 3.12 5.52
CA ASN A 127 4.79 2.52 5.65
C ASN A 127 5.13 1.65 4.45
N ASP A 128 4.18 0.84 3.97
CA ASP A 128 4.32 0.02 2.77
C ASP A 128 4.63 0.90 1.54
N GLU A 129 3.85 1.97 1.33
CA GLU A 129 4.08 2.95 0.26
C GLU A 129 5.45 3.63 0.36
N SER A 130 5.90 3.90 1.59
CA SER A 130 7.22 4.50 1.81
C SER A 130 8.34 3.53 1.38
N VAL A 131 8.23 2.25 1.74
CA VAL A 131 9.20 1.21 1.33
C VAL A 131 9.25 1.09 -0.20
N ILE A 132 8.08 1.03 -0.85
CA ILE A 132 8.00 0.98 -2.32
C ILE A 132 8.70 2.20 -2.93
N ARG A 133 8.31 3.42 -2.56
CA ARG A 133 8.89 4.66 -3.13
C ARG A 133 10.40 4.75 -2.95
N TRP A 134 10.91 4.40 -1.76
CA TRP A 134 12.35 4.40 -1.50
C TRP A 134 13.08 3.34 -2.34
N GLY A 135 12.52 2.14 -2.47
CA GLY A 135 13.07 1.08 -3.30
C GLY A 135 13.13 1.48 -4.77
N LEU A 136 12.03 1.97 -5.33
CA LEU A 136 11.95 2.42 -6.73
C LEU A 136 12.94 3.54 -7.04
N SER A 137 13.05 4.53 -6.15
CA SER A 137 14.04 5.61 -6.32
C SER A 137 15.47 5.08 -6.36
N ARG A 138 15.77 4.03 -5.60
CA ARG A 138 17.10 3.40 -5.57
C ARG A 138 17.35 2.56 -6.82
N MET A 139 16.36 1.80 -7.28
CA MET A 139 16.47 1.03 -8.53
C MET A 139 16.68 1.95 -9.74
N ALA A 140 15.94 3.07 -9.81
CA ALA A 140 16.13 4.08 -10.85
C ALA A 140 17.54 4.69 -10.83
N HIS A 141 18.13 4.87 -9.64
CA HIS A 141 19.51 5.34 -9.51
C HIS A 141 20.51 4.33 -10.08
N TYR A 142 20.38 3.04 -9.75
CA TYR A 142 21.27 2.01 -10.29
C TYR A 142 21.11 1.81 -11.79
N GLN A 143 19.88 1.88 -12.31
CA GLN A 143 19.64 1.82 -13.75
C GLN A 143 20.35 2.98 -14.46
N LYS A 144 20.24 4.21 -13.93
CA LYS A 144 20.99 5.35 -14.46
C LYS A 144 22.51 5.12 -14.45
N LEU A 145 23.06 4.60 -13.35
CA LEU A 145 24.49 4.27 -13.29
C LEU A 145 24.88 3.18 -14.30
N SER A 146 24.01 2.20 -14.53
CA SER A 146 24.22 1.17 -15.56
C SER A 146 24.19 1.76 -16.97
N ASP A 147 23.23 2.62 -17.26
CA ASP A 147 23.10 3.31 -18.54
C ASP A 147 24.30 4.22 -18.84
N GLU A 148 24.92 4.81 -17.82
CA GLU A 148 26.08 5.69 -17.96
C GLU A 148 27.42 4.94 -18.01
N LEU A 149 27.56 3.83 -17.26
CA LEU A 149 28.86 3.18 -17.06
C LEU A 149 28.97 1.80 -17.74
N ILE A 150 27.89 1.03 -17.79
CA ILE A 150 27.89 -0.35 -18.28
C ILE A 150 27.45 -0.41 -19.73
N VAL A 151 26.25 0.11 -20.03
CA VAL A 151 25.61 0.01 -21.36
C VAL A 151 26.51 0.52 -22.50
N PRO A 152 27.21 1.67 -22.37
CA PRO A 152 28.05 2.18 -23.47
C PRO A 152 29.30 1.32 -23.74
N ASN A 153 29.65 0.42 -22.82
CA ASN A 153 30.91 -0.32 -22.84
C ASN A 153 30.69 -1.84 -22.94
N LEU A 154 29.49 -2.30 -23.32
CA LEU A 154 29.18 -3.74 -23.39
C LEU A 154 30.02 -4.52 -24.41
N ASP A 155 30.50 -3.84 -25.45
CA ASP A 155 31.37 -4.42 -26.48
C ASP A 155 32.86 -4.40 -26.11
N GLU A 156 33.22 -3.77 -24.98
CA GLU A 156 34.59 -3.73 -24.48
C GLU A 156 35.03 -5.09 -23.91
N ASP A 157 36.34 -5.30 -23.85
CA ASP A 157 36.91 -6.50 -23.23
C ASP A 157 36.60 -6.57 -21.73
N ILE A 158 36.58 -7.78 -21.17
CA ILE A 158 36.32 -8.01 -19.73
C ILE A 158 37.29 -7.21 -18.83
N SER A 159 38.52 -6.94 -19.28
CA SER A 159 39.51 -6.13 -18.57
C SER A 159 39.16 -4.64 -18.46
N PHE A 160 38.17 -4.15 -19.21
CA PHE A 160 37.59 -2.83 -19.02
C PHE A 160 36.83 -2.74 -17.69
N PHE A 161 36.13 -3.82 -17.33
CA PHE A 161 35.30 -3.95 -16.13
C PHE A 161 36.11 -4.42 -14.91
N TYR A 162 37.10 -5.29 -15.15
CA TYR A 162 37.88 -5.93 -14.11
C TYR A 162 39.34 -5.49 -14.11
N ASP A 163 39.98 -5.52 -12.94
CA ASP A 163 41.44 -5.57 -12.86
C ASP A 163 41.88 -7.03 -13.14
N PRO A 164 42.59 -7.30 -14.25
CA PRO A 164 42.97 -8.66 -14.62
C PRO A 164 44.01 -9.28 -13.66
N ALA A 165 44.81 -8.47 -12.96
CA ALA A 165 45.80 -8.95 -12.01
C ALA A 165 45.15 -9.29 -10.67
N ALA A 166 44.26 -8.42 -10.18
CA ALA A 166 43.55 -8.63 -8.92
C ALA A 166 42.33 -9.56 -9.07
N LYS A 167 41.84 -9.77 -10.31
CA LYS A 167 40.57 -10.43 -10.64
C LYS A 167 39.37 -9.87 -9.88
N LYS A 168 39.34 -8.54 -9.74
CA LYS A 168 38.30 -7.81 -9.01
C LYS A 168 37.65 -6.79 -9.93
N LEU A 169 36.38 -6.49 -9.66
CA LEU A 169 35.71 -5.35 -10.28
C LEU A 169 36.51 -4.09 -10.01
N ARG A 170 36.69 -3.26 -11.03
CA ARG A 170 37.22 -1.92 -10.82
C ARG A 170 36.20 -1.11 -10.02
N LYS A 171 36.68 -0.21 -9.17
CA LYS A 171 35.87 0.59 -8.24
C LYS A 171 34.60 1.21 -8.84
N ARG A 172 34.66 1.70 -10.09
CA ARG A 172 33.51 2.31 -10.78
C ARG A 172 32.35 1.33 -11.08
N PHE A 173 32.60 0.02 -11.04
CA PHE A 173 31.62 -1.03 -11.31
C PHE A 173 31.22 -1.82 -10.06
N GLU A 174 31.76 -1.50 -8.88
CA GLU A 174 31.35 -2.11 -7.61
C GLU A 174 29.87 -1.85 -7.30
N MET A 175 29.27 -0.82 -7.90
CA MET A 175 27.83 -0.54 -7.82
C MET A 175 26.97 -1.67 -8.40
N TYR A 176 27.50 -2.50 -9.30
CA TYR A 176 26.73 -3.55 -9.97
C TYR A 176 26.33 -4.70 -9.02
N PRO A 177 27.25 -5.38 -8.32
CA PRO A 177 26.86 -6.37 -7.30
C PRO A 177 26.05 -5.73 -6.17
N GLU A 178 26.30 -4.47 -5.82
CA GLU A 178 25.49 -3.74 -4.84
C GLU A 178 24.04 -3.55 -5.31
N ALA A 179 23.84 -3.23 -6.60
CA ALA A 179 22.51 -3.10 -7.21
C ALA A 179 21.74 -4.43 -7.16
N LEU A 180 22.39 -5.55 -7.52
CA LEU A 180 21.78 -6.88 -7.44
C LEU A 180 21.36 -7.23 -6.02
N GLN A 181 22.27 -7.07 -5.04
CA GLN A 181 21.93 -7.34 -3.63
C GLN A 181 20.86 -6.40 -3.08
N THR A 182 20.86 -5.14 -3.51
CA THR A 182 19.82 -4.19 -3.13
C THR A 182 18.45 -4.61 -3.66
N THR A 183 18.40 -5.14 -4.89
CA THR A 183 17.16 -5.62 -5.50
C THR A 183 16.58 -6.79 -4.71
N VAL A 184 17.43 -7.74 -4.33
CA VAL A 184 17.05 -8.85 -3.42
C VAL A 184 16.52 -8.34 -2.08
N LYS A 185 17.25 -7.40 -1.46
CA LYS A 185 16.81 -6.81 -0.19
C LYS A 185 15.46 -6.10 -0.33
N PHE A 186 15.26 -5.37 -1.43
CA PHE A 186 14.02 -4.68 -1.70
C PHE A 186 12.85 -5.67 -1.87
N ALA A 187 13.05 -6.77 -2.59
CA ALA A 187 12.05 -7.82 -2.74
C ALA A 187 11.64 -8.43 -1.39
N HIS A 188 12.59 -8.71 -0.50
CA HIS A 188 12.31 -9.19 0.85
C HIS A 188 11.60 -8.15 1.73
N ASP A 189 12.01 -6.88 1.66
CA ASP A 189 11.38 -5.80 2.40
C ASP A 189 9.91 -5.65 1.95
N LEU A 190 9.62 -5.75 0.65
CA LEU A 190 8.26 -5.74 0.11
C LEU A 190 7.44 -6.95 0.55
N GLU A 191 7.96 -8.17 0.43
CA GLU A 191 7.25 -9.37 0.86
C GLU A 191 6.85 -9.26 2.35
N LYS A 192 7.79 -8.76 3.17
CA LYS A 192 7.57 -8.56 4.60
C LYS A 192 6.49 -7.52 4.84
N THR A 193 6.59 -6.31 4.28
CA THR A 193 5.61 -5.24 4.54
C THR A 193 4.24 -5.59 4.00
N HIS A 194 4.15 -6.21 2.81
CA HIS A 194 2.89 -6.69 2.26
C HIS A 194 2.25 -7.76 3.14
N THR A 195 3.04 -8.72 3.65
CA THR A 195 2.53 -9.77 4.55
C THR A 195 2.04 -9.20 5.87
N GLU A 196 2.75 -8.24 6.45
CA GLU A 196 2.36 -7.55 7.68
C GLU A 196 1.05 -6.76 7.48
N LEU A 197 0.95 -6.01 6.37
CA LEU A 197 -0.23 -5.25 6.01
C LEU A 197 -1.43 -6.17 5.69
N LEU A 198 -1.22 -7.30 5.02
CA LEU A 198 -2.27 -8.28 4.75
C LEU A 198 -2.87 -8.82 6.04
N LYS A 199 -2.03 -9.23 7.00
CA LYS A 199 -2.48 -9.67 8.33
C LYS A 199 -3.28 -8.59 9.04
N ARG A 200 -2.86 -7.34 8.90
CA ARG A 200 -3.52 -6.18 9.49
C ARG A 200 -4.93 -5.99 8.92
N ILE A 201 -5.04 -5.98 7.60
CA ILE A 201 -6.31 -5.86 6.88
C ILE A 201 -7.26 -6.99 7.26
N GLN A 202 -6.77 -8.23 7.32
CA GLN A 202 -7.58 -9.38 7.74
C GLN A 202 -8.06 -9.25 9.18
N ALA A 203 -7.22 -8.77 10.10
CA ALA A 203 -7.62 -8.54 11.48
C ALA A 203 -8.67 -7.44 11.60
N GLU A 204 -8.57 -6.37 10.80
CA GLU A 204 -9.57 -5.31 10.75
C GLU A 204 -10.92 -5.81 10.22
N ARG A 205 -10.91 -6.58 9.13
CA ARG A 205 -12.12 -7.21 8.55
C ARG A 205 -12.80 -8.22 9.48
N GLN A 206 -12.08 -8.80 10.44
CA GLN A 206 -12.65 -9.72 11.43
C GLN A 206 -13.27 -9.01 12.64
N ARG A 207 -12.86 -7.76 12.92
CA ARG A 207 -13.33 -6.98 14.06
C ARG A 207 -14.63 -6.22 13.78
N HIS A 208 -14.98 -6.05 12.52
CA HIS A 208 -16.11 -5.25 12.03
C HIS A 208 -16.96 -6.03 11.03
#